data_AF-A0A3E0HD14-F1
#
_entry.id   AF-A0A3E0HD14-F1
#
_cell.length_a   1.000
_cell.length_b   1.000
_cell.length_c   1.000
_cell.angle_alpha   90.00
_cell.angle_beta   90.00
_cell.angle_gamma   90.00
#
_symmetry.space_group_name_H-M   'P 1'
#
loop_
_entity.id
_entity.type
_entity.pdbx_description
1 polymer ?
#
loop_
_entity_poly.entity_id
_entity_poly.type
_entity_poly.pdbx_seq_one_letter_code
_entity_poly.pdbx_strand_id
1 'polypeptide(L)'
;MIKTSSRLLAGAALAIVPLLGLAGVASADTQSVNYSCQGKAAGQTTNTSLSQNVDSTAPATVAPGGALTITLAPEVNTVPTQAGSFSVKSVKNLTLAVPIPANATLVSFSLSGGSGIGSASVAQVGNNIVTSVTGPINGGAQFQLPALTLNLTAGDSGTITTTLAGTSFTDAGLKFTTTVSVFGFPIDAPTSCFPSPAPTLTSTTIGS
;
A
#
# COMPACT_ATOMS: atom_id res chain seq x y z
N MET A 1 -72.96 -13.17 45.15
CA MET A 1 -72.93 -11.75 44.76
C MET A 1 -71.55 -11.19 45.12
N ILE A 2 -70.69 -11.05 44.09
CA ILE A 2 -69.51 -10.17 43.93
C ILE A 2 -68.35 -10.20 44.95
N LYS A 3 -67.15 -10.59 44.46
CA LYS A 3 -65.74 -10.09 44.69
C LYS A 3 -64.73 -11.25 44.72
N THR A 4 -63.56 -11.29 44.09
CA THR A 4 -62.77 -10.36 43.24
C THR A 4 -61.72 -11.22 42.50
N SER A 5 -61.40 -10.88 41.26
CA SER A 5 -60.31 -11.47 40.47
C SER A 5 -58.92 -11.15 41.04
N SER A 6 -58.02 -12.15 41.05
CA SER A 6 -56.57 -11.94 41.07
C SER A 6 -55.91 -12.83 40.03
N ARG A 7 -55.59 -12.26 38.87
CA ARG A 7 -54.71 -12.86 37.87
C ARG A 7 -53.26 -12.54 38.24
N LEU A 8 -52.50 -13.56 38.63
CA LEU A 8 -51.04 -13.48 38.74
C LEU A 8 -50.45 -13.48 37.32
N LEU A 9 -49.93 -12.33 36.90
CA LEU A 9 -49.16 -12.21 35.67
C LEU A 9 -47.71 -12.65 35.92
N ALA A 10 -47.29 -13.67 35.18
CA ALA A 10 -45.91 -14.04 34.96
C ALA A 10 -45.16 -12.90 34.24
N GLY A 11 -43.95 -12.61 34.67
CA GLY A 11 -43.02 -11.71 33.99
C GLY A 11 -41.60 -12.24 34.16
N ALA A 12 -41.19 -13.17 33.30
CA ALA A 12 -39.82 -13.63 33.23
C ALA A 12 -38.95 -12.49 32.67
N ALA A 13 -37.98 -12.03 33.46
CA ALA A 13 -36.99 -11.07 33.04
C ALA A 13 -36.03 -11.74 32.03
N LEU A 14 -36.19 -11.42 30.74
CA LEU A 14 -35.20 -11.70 29.71
C LEU A 14 -34.08 -10.66 29.83
N ALA A 15 -32.95 -11.07 30.41
CA ALA A 15 -31.72 -10.30 30.40
C ALA A 15 -31.18 -10.25 28.97
N ILE A 16 -31.34 -9.12 28.29
CA ILE A 16 -30.67 -8.81 27.02
C ILE A 16 -29.22 -8.50 27.37
N VAL A 17 -28.32 -9.46 27.14
CA VAL A 17 -26.88 -9.21 27.18
C VAL A 17 -26.51 -8.51 25.87
N PRO A 18 -26.04 -7.25 25.88
CA PRO A 18 -25.44 -6.68 24.70
C PRO A 18 -24.11 -7.41 24.47
N LEU A 19 -24.04 -8.26 23.44
CA LEU A 19 -22.75 -8.64 22.86
C LEU A 19 -22.12 -7.35 22.34
N LEU A 20 -21.23 -6.77 23.15
CA LEU A 20 -20.24 -5.80 22.72
C LEU A 20 -19.33 -6.53 21.73
N GLY A 21 -19.75 -6.59 20.46
CA GLY A 21 -18.88 -6.95 19.38
C GLY A 21 -17.73 -5.94 19.38
N LEU A 22 -16.53 -6.39 19.71
CA LEU A 22 -15.33 -5.73 19.24
C LEU A 22 -15.37 -5.86 17.73
N ALA A 23 -16.01 -4.89 17.07
CA ALA A 23 -15.79 -4.66 15.66
C ALA A 23 -14.30 -4.39 15.52
N GLY A 24 -13.54 -5.42 15.16
CA GLY A 24 -12.18 -5.24 14.72
C GLY A 24 -12.23 -4.19 13.64
N VAL A 25 -11.59 -3.05 13.90
CA VAL A 25 -11.47 -1.95 12.94
C VAL A 25 -10.98 -2.57 11.64
N ALA A 26 -11.84 -2.66 10.63
CA ALA A 26 -11.37 -2.92 9.27
C ALA A 26 -10.26 -1.90 9.05
N SER A 27 -9.03 -2.38 8.81
CA SER A 27 -7.86 -1.51 8.73
C SER A 27 -7.87 -0.91 7.32
N ALA A 28 -8.79 0.04 7.14
CA ALA A 28 -8.85 0.98 6.04
C ALA A 28 -8.32 2.30 6.61
N ASP A 29 -7.07 2.59 6.29
CA ASP A 29 -6.41 3.79 6.79
C ASP A 29 -5.45 4.31 5.70
N THR A 30 -5.22 5.62 5.70
CA THR A 30 -4.30 6.26 4.75
C THR A 30 -2.94 6.41 5.40
N GLN A 31 -1.92 5.75 4.86
CA GLN A 31 -0.55 5.84 5.37
C GLN A 31 0.27 6.77 4.49
N SER A 32 0.97 7.71 5.12
CA SER A 32 2.01 8.48 4.45
C SER A 32 3.29 7.66 4.41
N VAL A 33 3.73 7.29 3.21
CA VAL A 33 4.99 6.60 2.98
C VAL A 33 6.05 7.60 2.57
N ASN A 34 7.08 7.73 3.40
CA ASN A 34 8.25 8.55 3.09
C ASN A 34 9.39 7.66 2.59
N TYR A 35 9.82 7.90 1.36
CA TYR A 35 10.94 7.23 0.73
C TYR A 35 12.19 8.09 0.82
N SER A 36 13.30 7.47 1.22
CA SER A 36 14.64 8.00 0.94
C SER A 36 15.05 7.55 -0.46
N CYS A 37 15.37 8.52 -1.32
CA CYS A 37 15.71 8.30 -2.72
C CYS A 37 17.12 8.77 -3.04
N GLN A 38 17.83 8.03 -3.88
CA GLN A 38 19.13 8.40 -4.40
C GLN A 38 19.11 8.33 -5.92
N GLY A 39 19.30 9.48 -6.56
CA GLY A 39 19.50 9.60 -8.00
C GLY A 39 20.98 9.73 -8.34
N LYS A 40 21.41 9.14 -9.46
CA LYS A 40 22.77 9.29 -9.99
C LYS A 40 22.74 9.80 -11.42
N ALA A 41 23.40 10.91 -11.72
CA ALA A 41 23.46 11.48 -13.07
C ALA A 41 24.80 12.16 -13.30
N ALA A 42 25.40 11.98 -14.48
CA ALA A 42 26.65 12.65 -14.87
C ALA A 42 27.78 12.56 -13.81
N GLY A 43 27.93 11.39 -13.17
CA GLY A 43 28.92 11.17 -12.09
C GLY A 43 28.54 11.73 -10.72
N GLN A 44 27.47 12.53 -10.63
CA GLN A 44 26.95 13.10 -9.39
C GLN A 44 25.92 12.17 -8.74
N THR A 45 25.88 12.16 -7.42
CA THR A 45 24.85 11.48 -6.62
C THR A 45 24.09 12.52 -5.81
N THR A 46 22.76 12.42 -5.79
CA THR A 46 21.90 13.31 -5.01
C THR A 46 20.87 12.48 -4.25
N ASN A 47 20.75 12.76 -2.95
CA ASN A 47 19.73 12.18 -2.11
C ASN A 47 18.54 13.14 -2.01
N THR A 48 17.33 12.60 -2.10
CA THR A 48 16.07 13.33 -2.00
C THR A 48 15.06 12.50 -1.22
N SER A 49 13.95 13.10 -0.82
CA SER A 49 12.81 12.38 -0.28
C SER A 49 11.65 12.41 -1.27
N LEU A 50 10.85 11.35 -1.25
CA LEU A 50 9.57 11.27 -1.95
C LEU A 50 8.52 10.87 -0.93
N SER A 51 7.44 11.63 -0.82
CA SER A 51 6.29 11.26 0.00
C SER A 51 5.17 10.78 -0.91
N GLN A 52 4.51 9.68 -0.52
CA GLN A 52 3.37 9.10 -1.21
C GLN A 52 2.36 8.63 -0.17
N ASN A 53 1.14 9.15 -0.24
CA ASN A 53 0.05 8.60 0.54
C ASN A 53 -0.49 7.35 -0.14
N VAL A 54 -0.82 6.34 0.65
CA VAL A 54 -1.41 5.08 0.20
C VAL A 54 -2.63 4.81 1.06
N ASP A 55 -3.79 4.76 0.43
CA ASP A 55 -5.00 4.24 1.05
C ASP A 55 -4.91 2.70 1.03
N SER A 56 -4.77 2.12 2.22
CA SER A 56 -4.56 0.68 2.37
C SER A 56 -5.74 0.06 3.10
N THR A 57 -6.27 -1.02 2.56
CA THR A 57 -7.42 -1.74 3.13
C THR A 57 -7.12 -3.21 3.31
N ALA A 58 -7.46 -3.75 4.48
CA ALA A 58 -7.46 -5.17 4.79
C ALA A 58 -8.47 -5.47 5.93
N PRO A 59 -9.00 -6.70 6.04
CA PRO A 59 -9.81 -7.08 7.19
C PRO A 59 -8.98 -7.00 8.50
N ALA A 60 -9.63 -6.68 9.61
CA ALA A 60 -8.95 -6.62 10.92
C ALA A 60 -8.50 -8.01 11.40
N THR A 61 -9.33 -9.01 11.10
CA THR A 61 -9.12 -10.40 11.51
C THR A 61 -9.51 -11.35 10.37
N VAL A 62 -8.92 -12.54 10.38
CA VAL A 62 -9.25 -13.64 9.47
C VAL A 62 -9.11 -14.96 10.24
N ALA A 63 -9.97 -15.95 9.95
CA ALA A 63 -9.81 -17.28 10.50
C ALA A 63 -8.58 -18.00 9.90
N PRO A 64 -8.05 -19.04 10.54
CA PRO A 64 -6.93 -19.83 10.00
C PRO A 64 -7.35 -20.49 8.69
N GLY A 65 -6.50 -20.42 7.66
CA GLY A 65 -6.87 -20.89 6.31
C GLY A 65 -7.94 -20.05 5.59
N GLY A 66 -8.39 -18.95 6.19
CA GLY A 66 -9.40 -18.06 5.62
C GLY A 66 -8.85 -17.22 4.46
N ALA A 67 -9.72 -16.89 3.52
CA ALA A 67 -9.39 -15.95 2.45
C ALA A 67 -9.40 -14.51 2.97
N LEU A 68 -8.43 -13.70 2.53
CA LEU A 68 -8.39 -12.28 2.77
C LEU A 68 -7.92 -11.51 1.52
N THR A 69 -8.37 -10.27 1.42
CA THR A 69 -8.00 -9.36 0.33
C THR A 69 -7.35 -8.13 0.93
N ILE A 70 -6.21 -7.73 0.37
CA ILE A 70 -5.48 -6.52 0.73
C ILE A 70 -5.45 -5.63 -0.51
N THR A 71 -5.87 -4.37 -0.38
CA THR A 71 -5.76 -3.39 -1.47
C THR A 71 -4.89 -2.24 -1.03
N LEU A 72 -3.91 -1.90 -1.85
CA LEU A 72 -3.01 -0.76 -1.68
C LEU A 72 -3.26 0.22 -2.83
N ALA A 73 -3.84 1.37 -2.53
CA ALA A 73 -4.23 2.38 -3.52
C ALA A 73 -3.42 3.67 -3.29
N PRO A 74 -2.35 3.91 -4.06
CA PRO A 74 -1.63 5.16 -4.00
C PRO A 74 -2.55 6.34 -4.38
N GLU A 75 -2.51 7.41 -3.58
CA GLU A 75 -3.18 8.66 -3.91
C GLU A 75 -2.49 9.38 -5.08
N VAL A 76 -3.18 10.37 -5.65
CA VAL A 76 -2.61 11.26 -6.67
C VAL A 76 -1.35 11.93 -6.12
N ASN A 77 -0.30 11.96 -6.93
CA ASN A 77 0.95 12.63 -6.62
C ASN A 77 1.40 13.49 -7.81
N THR A 78 2.36 14.37 -7.60
CA THR A 78 2.91 15.25 -8.65
C THR A 78 4.39 14.98 -8.84
N VAL A 79 4.81 14.76 -10.08
CA VAL A 79 6.24 14.71 -10.38
C VAL A 79 6.82 16.10 -10.12
N PRO A 80 7.84 16.26 -9.25
CA PRO A 80 8.40 17.58 -9.01
C PRO A 80 9.03 18.14 -10.28
N THR A 81 9.04 19.46 -10.44
CA THR A 81 9.73 20.12 -11.56
C THR A 81 11.24 20.27 -11.33
N GLN A 82 11.70 20.01 -10.10
CA GLN A 82 13.10 20.13 -9.69
C GLN A 82 13.48 18.97 -8.75
N ALA A 83 14.73 18.50 -8.87
CA ALA A 83 15.34 17.55 -7.95
C ALA A 83 16.77 18.04 -7.65
N GLY A 84 16.98 18.61 -6.46
CA GLY A 84 18.20 19.38 -6.19
C GLY A 84 18.28 20.62 -7.08
N SER A 85 19.41 20.82 -7.76
CA SER A 85 19.63 21.93 -8.70
C SER A 85 19.22 21.61 -10.14
N PHE A 86 18.68 20.41 -10.41
CA PHE A 86 18.34 19.97 -11.76
C PHE A 86 16.84 20.08 -12.03
N SER A 87 16.49 20.57 -13.23
CA SER A 87 15.10 20.55 -13.70
C SER A 87 14.70 19.14 -14.12
N VAL A 88 13.61 18.63 -13.56
CA VAL A 88 13.04 17.33 -13.91
C VAL A 88 12.19 17.48 -15.17
N LYS A 89 12.50 16.68 -16.19
CA LYS A 89 11.75 16.62 -17.45
C LYS A 89 10.69 15.54 -17.43
N SER A 90 11.04 14.35 -16.94
CA SER A 90 10.11 13.23 -16.84
C SER A 90 10.60 12.14 -15.91
N VAL A 91 9.68 11.27 -15.47
CA VAL A 91 9.97 10.00 -14.79
C VAL A 91 9.47 8.85 -15.66
N LYS A 92 10.23 7.76 -15.76
CA LYS A 92 9.91 6.57 -16.55
C LYS A 92 10.43 5.31 -15.87
N ASN A 93 9.98 4.14 -16.36
CA ASN A 93 10.43 2.82 -15.89
C ASN A 93 10.34 2.67 -14.37
N LEU A 94 9.20 3.06 -13.79
CA LEU A 94 8.96 2.93 -12.37
C LEU A 94 8.65 1.47 -12.04
N THR A 95 9.29 0.94 -11.01
CA THR A 95 8.99 -0.38 -10.44
C THR A 95 8.81 -0.24 -8.93
N LEU A 96 7.69 -0.70 -8.40
CA LEU A 96 7.38 -0.77 -6.97
C LEU A 96 7.22 -2.23 -6.56
N ALA A 97 7.99 -2.67 -5.57
CA ALA A 97 7.95 -4.01 -5.03
C ALA A 97 7.22 -4.05 -3.68
N VAL A 98 6.25 -4.95 -3.57
CA VAL A 98 5.51 -5.25 -2.35
C VAL A 98 5.79 -6.71 -1.98
N PRO A 99 6.40 -7.01 -0.82
CA PRO A 99 6.63 -8.39 -0.42
C PRO A 99 5.30 -9.09 -0.13
N ILE A 100 5.22 -10.38 -0.49
CA ILE A 100 4.10 -11.22 -0.04
C ILE A 100 4.18 -11.29 1.50
N PRO A 101 3.11 -10.91 2.22
CA PRO A 101 3.11 -10.93 3.67
C PRO A 101 3.45 -12.31 4.25
N ALA A 102 4.18 -12.34 5.37
CA ALA A 102 4.35 -13.56 6.14
C ALA A 102 3.00 -14.03 6.70
N ASN A 103 2.93 -15.32 7.08
CA ASN A 103 1.71 -15.97 7.59
C ASN A 103 0.54 -15.95 6.59
N ALA A 104 0.82 -15.76 5.31
CA ALA A 104 -0.16 -15.80 4.23
C ALA A 104 0.44 -16.45 2.98
N THR A 105 -0.41 -17.09 2.19
CA THR A 105 -0.04 -17.60 0.86
C THR A 105 -0.77 -16.79 -0.20
N LEU A 106 -0.03 -16.34 -1.22
CA LEU A 106 -0.60 -15.60 -2.34
C LEU A 106 -1.44 -16.52 -3.24
N VAL A 107 -2.67 -16.11 -3.51
CA VAL A 107 -3.58 -16.79 -4.45
C VAL A 107 -3.58 -16.09 -5.80
N SER A 108 -3.77 -14.77 -5.80
CA SER A 108 -3.76 -13.95 -7.02
C SER A 108 -3.48 -12.48 -6.71
N PHE A 109 -3.20 -11.72 -7.75
CA PHE A 109 -2.99 -10.28 -7.67
C PHE A 109 -3.47 -9.59 -8.94
N SER A 110 -3.86 -8.32 -8.82
CA SER A 110 -4.35 -7.52 -9.94
C SER A 110 -4.06 -6.04 -9.74
N LEU A 111 -4.02 -5.30 -10.85
CA LEU A 111 -4.02 -3.84 -10.84
C LEU A 111 -5.38 -3.31 -11.30
N SER A 112 -5.79 -2.17 -10.75
CA SER A 112 -6.95 -1.42 -11.23
C SER A 112 -6.72 0.09 -11.16
N GLY A 113 -7.39 0.83 -12.05
CA GLY A 113 -7.27 2.28 -12.11
C GLY A 113 -5.88 2.76 -12.55
N GLY A 114 -5.43 3.86 -11.95
CA GLY A 114 -4.22 4.59 -12.34
C GLY A 114 -4.50 5.64 -13.44
N SER A 115 -3.74 6.74 -13.41
CA SER A 115 -3.90 7.85 -14.36
C SER A 115 -2.59 8.61 -14.56
N GLY A 116 -2.35 9.14 -15.76
CA GLY A 116 -1.15 9.95 -16.04
C GLY A 116 0.18 9.18 -16.06
N ILE A 117 0.16 7.85 -16.15
CA ILE A 117 1.32 6.95 -15.92
C ILE A 117 1.80 6.16 -17.16
N GLY A 118 1.11 6.24 -18.30
CA GLY A 118 1.35 5.35 -19.43
C GLY A 118 0.80 3.94 -19.16
N SER A 119 1.51 2.89 -19.60
CA SER A 119 1.12 1.50 -19.35
C SER A 119 1.62 1.00 -18.00
N ALA A 120 0.79 0.21 -17.32
CA ALA A 120 1.13 -0.46 -16.08
C ALA A 120 0.96 -1.98 -16.19
N SER A 121 1.82 -2.73 -15.52
CA SER A 121 1.76 -4.19 -15.44
C SER A 121 2.15 -4.65 -14.04
N VAL A 122 1.74 -5.85 -13.65
CA VAL A 122 2.12 -6.47 -12.38
C VAL A 122 2.58 -7.90 -12.62
N ALA A 123 3.61 -8.32 -11.91
CA ALA A 123 4.10 -9.69 -11.93
C ALA A 123 4.66 -10.09 -10.56
N GLN A 124 4.63 -11.38 -10.25
CA GLN A 124 5.35 -11.93 -9.12
C GLN A 124 6.81 -12.17 -9.53
N VAL A 125 7.76 -11.66 -8.74
CA VAL A 125 9.20 -11.85 -8.92
C VAL A 125 9.78 -12.31 -7.59
N GLY A 126 10.12 -13.58 -7.49
CA GLY A 126 10.50 -14.19 -6.22
C GLY A 126 9.37 -14.08 -5.19
N ASN A 127 9.68 -13.50 -4.02
CA ASN A 127 8.70 -13.28 -2.95
C ASN A 127 8.02 -11.90 -3.00
N ASN A 128 8.19 -11.15 -4.10
CA ASN A 128 7.63 -9.81 -4.25
C ASN A 128 6.60 -9.76 -5.39
N ILE A 129 5.60 -8.94 -5.21
CA ILE A 129 4.70 -8.47 -6.27
C ILE A 129 5.25 -7.13 -6.77
N VAL A 130 5.63 -7.10 -8.04
CA VAL A 130 6.28 -5.95 -8.66
C VAL A 130 5.33 -5.29 -9.64
N THR A 131 4.89 -4.09 -9.28
CA THR A 131 4.14 -3.19 -10.16
C THR A 131 5.14 -2.40 -11.00
N SER A 132 4.98 -2.44 -12.31
CA SER A 132 5.82 -1.72 -13.28
C SER A 132 4.98 -0.70 -14.05
N VAL A 133 5.54 0.47 -14.27
CA VAL A 133 4.94 1.58 -15.01
C VAL A 133 5.96 2.12 -16.00
N THR A 134 5.63 2.09 -17.28
CA THR A 134 6.58 2.47 -18.34
C THR A 134 6.83 3.97 -18.37
N GLY A 135 5.80 4.80 -18.16
CA GLY A 135 5.87 6.24 -18.39
C GLY A 135 5.99 6.58 -19.89
N PRO A 136 6.50 7.78 -20.26
CA PRO A 136 6.99 8.83 -19.36
C PRO A 136 5.87 9.63 -18.69
N ILE A 137 6.15 10.10 -17.47
CA ILE A 137 5.33 11.05 -16.71
C ILE A 137 6.09 12.37 -16.68
N ASN A 138 5.51 13.45 -17.22
CA ASN A 138 6.20 14.73 -17.34
C ASN A 138 6.45 15.38 -15.98
N GLY A 139 7.55 16.13 -15.86
CA GLY A 139 7.80 17.00 -14.70
C GLY A 139 6.67 18.01 -14.51
N GLY A 140 6.18 18.14 -13.28
CA GLY A 140 5.01 18.96 -12.92
C GLY A 140 3.65 18.32 -13.21
N ALA A 141 3.60 17.15 -13.84
CA ALA A 141 2.33 16.47 -14.08
C ALA A 141 1.84 15.74 -12.82
N GLN A 142 0.53 15.76 -12.63
CA GLN A 142 -0.14 14.88 -11.69
C GLN A 142 -0.28 13.47 -12.27
N PHE A 143 -0.11 12.47 -11.42
CA PHE A 143 -0.26 11.06 -11.77
C PHE A 143 -0.82 10.29 -10.58
N GLN A 144 -1.43 9.15 -10.85
CA GLN A 144 -1.86 8.20 -9.85
C GLN A 144 -1.41 6.81 -10.28
N LEU A 145 -0.68 6.11 -9.41
CA LEU A 145 -0.33 4.72 -9.65
C LEU A 145 -1.58 3.83 -9.50
N PRO A 146 -1.67 2.70 -10.21
CA PRO A 146 -2.81 1.80 -10.09
C PRO A 146 -2.88 1.21 -8.67
N ALA A 147 -4.09 0.93 -8.21
CA ALA A 147 -4.28 0.19 -6.98
C ALA A 147 -3.87 -1.27 -7.18
N LEU A 148 -3.07 -1.80 -6.26
CA LEU A 148 -2.67 -3.20 -6.21
C LEU A 148 -3.59 -3.95 -5.25
N THR A 149 -4.24 -4.99 -5.75
CA THR A 149 -5.03 -5.92 -4.93
C THR A 149 -4.32 -7.26 -4.85
N LEU A 150 -4.17 -7.77 -3.62
CA LEU A 150 -3.64 -9.10 -3.31
C LEU A 150 -4.76 -9.94 -2.70
N ASN A 151 -4.99 -11.12 -3.27
CA ASN A 151 -5.85 -12.13 -2.67
C ASN A 151 -4.97 -13.22 -2.05
N LEU A 152 -5.17 -13.45 -0.76
CA LEU A 152 -4.33 -14.30 0.06
C LEU A 152 -5.18 -15.34 0.79
N THR A 153 -4.52 -16.42 1.21
CA THR A 153 -5.03 -17.36 2.20
C THR A 153 -4.19 -17.24 3.46
N ALA A 154 -4.85 -17.02 4.60
CA ALA A 154 -4.19 -16.94 5.91
C ALA A 154 -3.55 -18.27 6.29
N GLY A 155 -2.42 -18.20 7.00
CA GLY A 155 -1.82 -19.34 7.68
C GLY A 155 -2.58 -19.75 8.94
N ASP A 156 -1.90 -20.50 9.82
CA ASP A 156 -2.54 -21.09 11.00
C ASP A 156 -2.75 -20.09 12.16
N SER A 157 -1.83 -19.15 12.35
CA SER A 157 -1.86 -18.17 13.44
C SER A 157 -0.91 -17.01 13.20
N GLY A 158 -1.02 -15.96 14.03
CA GLY A 158 -0.12 -14.80 14.00
C GLY A 158 -0.76 -13.57 13.35
N THR A 159 0.08 -12.70 12.81
CA THR A 159 -0.35 -11.46 12.15
C THR A 159 0.16 -11.43 10.73
N ILE A 160 -0.72 -11.04 9.81
CA ILE A 160 -0.41 -10.77 8.41
C ILE A 160 -0.20 -9.26 8.30
N THR A 161 1.05 -8.86 8.08
CA THR A 161 1.43 -7.45 7.97
C THR A 161 1.87 -7.13 6.55
N THR A 162 1.25 -6.13 5.93
CA THR A 162 1.69 -5.65 4.61
C THR A 162 2.62 -4.47 4.77
N THR A 163 3.76 -4.54 4.09
CA THR A 163 4.78 -3.50 4.08
C THR A 163 5.20 -3.20 2.63
N LEU A 164 6.20 -2.34 2.47
CA LEU A 164 6.84 -2.08 1.19
C LEU A 164 8.26 -2.63 1.21
N ALA A 165 8.74 -3.09 0.06
CA ALA A 165 10.09 -3.63 -0.03
C ALA A 165 11.16 -2.53 0.12
N GLY A 166 12.38 -2.99 0.36
CA GLY A 166 13.58 -2.18 0.33
C GLY A 166 14.01 -1.66 1.71
N THR A 167 15.31 -1.69 1.93
CA THR A 167 15.94 -1.32 3.20
C THR A 167 17.12 -0.37 3.01
N SER A 168 17.59 -0.19 1.77
CA SER A 168 18.74 0.65 1.42
C SER A 168 18.71 1.06 -0.06
N PHE A 169 19.67 1.86 -0.51
CA PHE A 169 19.77 2.23 -1.94
C PHE A 169 20.20 1.07 -2.84
N THR A 170 20.89 0.06 -2.29
CA THR A 170 21.31 -1.16 -3.00
C THR A 170 20.24 -2.26 -2.95
N ASP A 171 19.40 -2.24 -1.93
CA ASP A 171 18.19 -3.06 -1.79
C ASP A 171 16.97 -2.14 -1.79
N ALA A 172 16.67 -1.58 -2.96
CA ALA A 172 15.59 -0.60 -3.14
C ALA A 172 14.28 -1.28 -3.54
N GLY A 173 13.18 -0.89 -2.90
CA GLY A 173 11.84 -1.38 -3.21
C GLY A 173 11.08 -0.51 -4.20
N LEU A 174 11.51 0.73 -4.40
CA LEU A 174 11.03 1.62 -5.46
C LEU A 174 12.21 2.03 -6.33
N LYS A 175 12.09 1.85 -7.64
CA LYS A 175 13.08 2.29 -8.62
C LYS A 175 12.38 3.02 -9.75
N PHE A 176 13.05 4.01 -10.33
CA PHE A 176 12.59 4.69 -11.53
C PHE A 176 13.77 5.41 -12.19
N THR A 177 13.58 5.89 -13.41
CA THR A 177 14.55 6.76 -14.10
C THR A 177 13.98 8.15 -14.23
N THR A 178 14.68 9.14 -13.68
CA THR A 178 14.33 10.55 -13.85
C THR A 178 15.16 11.13 -14.97
N THR A 179 14.53 11.65 -16.01
CA THR A 179 15.23 12.46 -17.00
C THR A 179 15.32 13.89 -16.48
N VAL A 180 16.54 14.39 -16.28
CA VAL A 180 16.82 15.75 -15.80
C VAL A 180 17.54 16.56 -16.87
N SER A 181 17.46 17.89 -16.79
CA SER A 181 18.19 18.79 -17.67
C SER A 181 19.47 19.27 -17.01
N VAL A 182 20.63 18.92 -17.58
CA VAL A 182 21.97 19.34 -17.12
C VAL A 182 22.60 20.19 -18.22
N PHE A 183 22.88 21.47 -17.95
CA PHE A 183 23.37 22.43 -18.94
C PHE A 183 22.55 22.47 -20.26
N GLY A 184 21.23 22.25 -20.17
CA GLY A 184 20.32 22.22 -21.32
C GLY A 184 20.20 20.87 -22.04
N PHE A 185 20.99 19.86 -21.64
CA PHE A 185 20.93 18.51 -22.22
C PHE A 185 20.15 17.54 -21.31
N PRO A 186 19.28 16.68 -21.88
CA PRO A 186 18.59 15.66 -21.10
C PRO A 186 19.56 14.54 -20.70
N ILE A 187 19.60 14.23 -19.40
CA ILE A 187 20.39 13.15 -18.82
C ILE A 187 19.46 12.26 -18.00
N ASP A 188 19.57 10.95 -18.20
CA ASP A 188 18.85 9.97 -17.39
C ASP A 188 19.57 9.74 -16.06
N ALA A 189 18.80 9.86 -14.98
CA ALA A 189 19.21 9.67 -13.61
C ALA A 189 18.46 8.46 -13.02
N PRO A 190 19.03 7.23 -13.10
CA PRO A 190 18.48 6.10 -12.36
C PRO A 190 18.40 6.45 -10.88
N THR A 191 17.22 6.20 -10.32
CA THR A 191 16.86 6.54 -8.94
C THR A 191 16.42 5.29 -8.22
N SER A 192 17.03 5.05 -7.05
CA SER A 192 16.70 3.96 -6.14
C SER A 192 16.14 4.55 -4.85
N CYS A 193 15.03 4.01 -4.39
CA CYS A 193 14.35 4.46 -3.18
C CYS A 193 13.96 3.30 -2.27
N PHE A 194 13.97 3.57 -0.97
CA PHE A 194 13.43 2.66 0.05
C PHE A 194 12.64 3.46 1.09
N PRO A 195 11.58 2.88 1.66
CA PRO A 195 10.81 3.54 2.70
C PRO A 195 11.64 3.72 3.98
N SER A 196 11.63 4.91 4.56
CA SER A 196 12.36 5.21 5.80
C SER A 196 11.60 6.22 6.66
N PRO A 197 11.08 5.82 7.85
CA PRO A 197 11.06 4.45 8.36
C PRO A 197 10.19 3.51 7.49
N ALA A 198 10.40 2.20 7.63
CA ALA A 198 9.57 1.21 6.94
C ALA A 198 8.12 1.25 7.47
N PRO A 199 7.11 1.50 6.63
CA PRO A 199 5.73 1.58 7.08
C PRO A 199 5.11 0.19 7.24
N THR A 200 4.18 0.10 8.18
CA THR A 200 3.12 -0.92 8.14
C THR A 200 1.93 -0.32 7.43
N LEU A 201 1.53 -0.90 6.30
CA LEU A 201 0.39 -0.43 5.51
C LEU A 201 -0.92 -1.04 6.01
N THR A 202 -0.91 -2.35 6.28
CA THR A 202 -2.07 -3.04 6.86
C THR A 202 -1.62 -4.09 7.86
N SER A 203 -2.51 -4.44 8.78
CA SER A 203 -2.32 -5.50 9.77
C SER A 203 -3.62 -6.28 9.94
N THR A 204 -3.56 -7.60 9.76
CA THR A 204 -4.68 -8.52 9.95
C THR A 204 -4.27 -9.61 10.93
N THR A 205 -5.01 -9.78 12.02
CA THR A 205 -4.75 -10.86 13.00
C THR A 205 -5.42 -12.15 12.53
N ILE A 206 -4.69 -13.26 12.55
CA ILE A 206 -5.27 -14.58 12.34
C ILE A 206 -5.89 -15.01 13.67
N GLY A 207 -7.21 -14.87 13.74
CA GLY A 207 -8.01 -15.21 14.91
C GLY A 207 -8.30 -16.70 15.00
N SER A 208 -8.67 -17.15 16.19
CA SER A 208 -9.11 -18.51 16.49
C SER A 208 -10.62 -18.59 16.65
#